data_AF-A0A090W4I7-F1
#
_entry.id   AF-A0A090W4I7-F1
#
_cell.length_a   1.000
_cell.length_b   1.000
_cell.length_c   1.000
_cell.angle_alpha   90.00
_cell.angle_beta   90.00
_cell.angle_gamma   90.00
#
_symmetry.space_group_name_H-M   'P 1'
#
loop_
_entity.id
_entity.type
_entity.pdbx_description
1 polymer ?
#
loop_
_entity_poly.entity_id
_entity_poly.type
_entity_poly.pdbx_seq_one_letter_code
_entity_poly.pdbx_strand_id
1 'polypeptide(L)'
;MGYKPILDKTAEEEKETLDSWIMAHDGDPLYRFGKQQRETIDPSSQTEDLGDDAVLASTYGIKNLKRVVPNLIEWTTKNNSDYEDLKTMYGHVFSQFNRYMGHVANNVGGVYENYKTADQEGAVYSHVDKKHQKDCLLFINDQLFETPEWLISPEINDKIQASGIIERINAVQTRTLNNLLSTSRMQRMIENESLNGNDAYALTSMMRDLRNGVWKELNTGKNIDTYKRNLQRAHVNRLAYLMTSTSNSDIKAISRAELTTLKNLVRSRIGSRNAITNIHLRDMVEQINAILDPK
;
A
#
# COMPACT_ATOMS: atom_id res chain seq x y z
N MET A 1 -5.95 -27.94 1.00
CA MET A 1 -6.04 -29.39 0.78
C MET A 1 -5.00 -30.06 1.68
N GLY A 2 -5.36 -31.14 2.36
CA GLY A 2 -4.38 -31.94 3.11
C GLY A 2 -3.74 -32.96 2.18
N TYR A 3 -2.46 -33.25 2.39
CA TYR A 3 -1.76 -34.34 1.69
C TYR A 3 -2.41 -35.69 2.08
N LYS A 4 -2.77 -36.48 1.06
CA LYS A 4 -3.24 -37.86 1.23
C LYS A 4 -2.11 -38.79 0.76
N PRO A 5 -1.52 -39.61 1.64
CA PRO A 5 -0.44 -40.51 1.26
C PRO A 5 -0.93 -41.54 0.25
N ILE A 6 -0.03 -41.96 -0.64
CA ILE A 6 -0.23 -43.11 -1.51
C ILE A 6 0.11 -44.34 -0.69
N LEU A 7 -0.92 -45.15 -0.41
CA LEU A 7 -0.75 -46.33 0.43
C LEU A 7 0.28 -47.29 -0.20
N ASP A 8 1.03 -47.98 0.67
CA ASP A 8 2.06 -48.95 0.30
C ASP A 8 3.22 -48.39 -0.53
N LYS A 9 3.51 -47.08 -0.41
CA LYS A 9 4.66 -46.40 -1.01
C LYS A 9 5.52 -45.70 0.04
N THR A 10 6.83 -45.66 -0.19
CA THR A 10 7.72 -44.75 0.54
C THR A 10 7.64 -43.34 -0.04
N ALA A 11 8.12 -42.33 0.70
CA ALA A 11 8.15 -40.95 0.24
C ALA A 11 8.91 -40.80 -1.10
N GLU A 12 10.00 -41.53 -1.27
CA GLU A 12 10.78 -41.56 -2.52
C GLU A 12 10.00 -42.19 -3.68
N GLU A 13 9.24 -43.26 -3.42
CA GLU A 13 8.45 -43.95 -4.45
C GLU A 13 7.21 -43.16 -4.88
N GLU A 14 6.67 -42.31 -4.01
CA GLU A 14 5.55 -41.42 -4.36
C GLU A 14 5.95 -40.31 -5.32
N LYS A 15 7.24 -39.92 -5.33
CA LYS A 15 7.72 -38.70 -5.97
C LYS A 15 7.33 -38.62 -7.45
N GLU A 16 7.54 -39.68 -8.23
CA GLU A 16 7.18 -39.70 -9.67
C GLU A 16 5.68 -39.54 -9.90
N THR A 17 4.84 -40.12 -9.04
CA THR A 17 3.38 -40.01 -9.17
C THR A 17 2.91 -38.60 -8.82
N LEU A 18 3.40 -38.05 -7.70
CA LEU A 18 3.09 -36.69 -7.26
C LEU A 18 3.57 -35.66 -8.29
N ASP A 19 4.75 -35.86 -8.86
CA ASP A 19 5.28 -35.01 -9.93
C ASP A 19 4.37 -35.03 -11.16
N SER A 20 3.89 -36.20 -11.59
CA SER A 20 2.93 -36.28 -12.71
C SER A 20 1.62 -35.53 -12.43
N TRP A 21 1.13 -35.55 -11.18
CA TRP A 21 -0.09 -34.83 -10.79
C TRP A 21 0.13 -33.33 -10.75
N ILE A 22 1.30 -32.87 -10.30
CA ILE A 22 1.69 -31.46 -10.33
C ILE A 22 1.80 -31.00 -11.79
N MET A 23 2.50 -31.77 -12.62
CA MET A 23 2.71 -31.45 -14.04
C MET A 23 1.42 -31.44 -14.86
N ALA A 24 0.43 -32.26 -14.52
CA ALA A 24 -0.89 -32.23 -15.16
C ALA A 24 -1.63 -30.89 -14.98
N HIS A 25 -1.24 -30.11 -13.98
CA HIS A 25 -1.80 -28.79 -13.68
C HIS A 25 -0.75 -27.67 -13.78
N ASP A 26 0.40 -27.94 -14.41
CA ASP A 26 1.45 -26.93 -14.55
C ASP A 26 0.94 -25.72 -15.35
N GLY A 27 1.20 -24.53 -14.83
CA GLY A 27 0.72 -23.28 -15.40
C GLY A 27 -0.78 -22.98 -15.22
N ASP A 28 -1.58 -23.86 -14.60
CA ASP A 28 -3.00 -23.59 -14.30
C ASP A 28 -3.13 -22.72 -13.02
N PRO A 29 -3.59 -21.46 -13.13
CA PRO A 29 -3.74 -20.58 -11.97
C PRO A 29 -4.69 -21.12 -10.90
N LEU A 30 -5.65 -21.98 -11.26
CA LEU A 30 -6.62 -22.56 -10.32
C LEU A 30 -5.97 -23.51 -9.30
N TYR A 31 -4.87 -24.15 -9.69
CA TYR A 31 -4.14 -25.12 -8.87
C TYR A 31 -2.88 -24.54 -8.23
N ARG A 32 -2.62 -23.24 -8.43
CA ARG A 32 -1.48 -22.54 -7.84
C ARG A 32 -1.62 -22.49 -6.32
N PHE A 33 -0.61 -23.02 -5.63
CA PHE A 33 -0.43 -22.81 -4.20
C PHE A 33 0.68 -21.80 -3.95
N GLY A 34 0.39 -20.79 -3.14
CA GLY A 34 1.36 -19.82 -2.67
C GLY A 34 1.69 -20.03 -1.19
N LYS A 35 2.97 -19.89 -0.81
CA LYS A 35 3.38 -19.97 0.60
C LYS A 35 2.85 -18.78 1.41
N GLN A 36 2.59 -19.00 2.70
CA GLN A 36 2.30 -17.90 3.61
C GLN A 36 3.55 -17.01 3.77
N GLN A 37 3.36 -15.70 3.68
CA GLN A 37 4.44 -14.72 3.72
C GLN A 37 4.28 -13.79 4.92
N ARG A 38 5.38 -13.52 5.64
CA ARG A 38 5.41 -12.51 6.72
C ARG A 38 5.47 -11.09 6.16
N GLU A 39 6.41 -10.85 5.24
CA GLU A 39 6.40 -9.71 4.33
C GLU A 39 5.99 -10.25 2.97
N THR A 40 4.87 -9.77 2.43
CA THR A 40 4.41 -10.18 1.11
C THR A 40 5.36 -9.63 0.04
N ILE A 41 6.01 -10.54 -0.68
CA ILE A 41 6.84 -10.26 -1.85
C ILE A 41 6.09 -10.70 -3.12
N ASP A 42 5.52 -11.90 -3.09
CA ASP A 42 4.64 -12.40 -4.15
C ASP A 42 3.20 -11.94 -3.91
N PRO A 43 2.68 -10.99 -4.69
CA PRO A 43 1.31 -10.49 -4.52
C PRO A 43 0.24 -11.48 -5.02
N SER A 44 0.61 -12.57 -5.70
CA SER A 44 -0.34 -13.66 -6.02
C SER A 44 -0.55 -14.61 -4.83
N SER A 45 0.22 -14.47 -3.75
CA SER A 45 0.15 -15.30 -2.55
C SER A 45 -0.11 -14.47 -1.30
N GLN A 46 -1.35 -13.98 -1.17
CA GLN A 46 -1.78 -13.15 -0.05
C GLN A 46 -3.04 -13.73 0.59
N THR A 47 -3.12 -13.67 1.91
CA THR A 47 -4.32 -14.09 2.63
C THR A 47 -5.47 -13.15 2.32
N GLU A 48 -6.64 -13.71 2.05
CA GLU A 48 -7.88 -12.96 1.77
C GLU A 48 -7.80 -12.09 0.51
N ASP A 49 -6.97 -12.46 -0.47
CA ASP A 49 -7.00 -11.88 -1.82
C ASP A 49 -8.01 -12.61 -2.69
N LEU A 50 -8.68 -11.87 -3.59
CA LEU A 50 -9.78 -12.39 -4.40
C LEU A 50 -9.55 -12.04 -5.87
N GLY A 51 -9.31 -13.05 -6.68
CA GLY A 51 -9.07 -12.88 -8.12
C GLY A 51 -7.60 -12.65 -8.47
N ASP A 52 -7.36 -12.34 -9.74
CA ASP A 52 -6.04 -12.15 -10.36
C ASP A 52 -5.62 -10.67 -10.47
N ASP A 53 -6.56 -9.73 -10.31
CA ASP A 53 -6.32 -8.30 -10.32
C ASP A 53 -6.72 -7.66 -8.98
N ALA A 54 -5.71 -7.39 -8.14
CA ALA A 54 -5.88 -6.77 -6.84
C ALA A 54 -6.53 -5.37 -6.92
N VAL A 55 -6.31 -4.61 -8.00
CA VAL A 55 -6.90 -3.28 -8.21
C VAL A 55 -8.39 -3.42 -8.50
N LEU A 56 -8.77 -4.32 -9.39
CA LEU A 56 -10.17 -4.57 -9.74
C LEU A 56 -10.95 -5.12 -8.54
N ALA A 57 -10.41 -6.13 -7.87
CA ALA A 57 -11.02 -6.73 -6.69
C ALA A 57 -11.22 -5.70 -5.57
N SER A 58 -10.19 -4.91 -5.26
CA SER A 58 -10.26 -3.84 -4.26
C SER A 58 -11.22 -2.73 -4.66
N THR A 59 -11.34 -2.42 -5.96
CA THR A 59 -12.34 -1.46 -6.46
C THR A 59 -13.76 -1.92 -6.13
N TYR A 60 -14.09 -3.19 -6.38
CA TYR A 60 -15.40 -3.74 -6.01
C TYR A 60 -15.59 -3.81 -4.50
N GLY A 61 -14.56 -4.21 -3.76
CA GLY A 61 -14.55 -4.20 -2.31
C GLY A 61 -14.89 -2.83 -1.72
N ILE A 62 -14.25 -1.77 -2.21
CA ILE A 62 -14.52 -0.39 -1.79
C ILE A 62 -15.93 0.05 -2.19
N LYS A 63 -16.42 -0.30 -3.40
CA LYS A 63 -17.81 -0.02 -3.80
C LYS A 63 -18.81 -0.66 -2.82
N ASN A 64 -18.51 -1.85 -2.30
CA ASN A 64 -19.34 -2.49 -1.29
C ASN A 64 -19.25 -1.78 0.06
N LEU A 65 -18.05 -1.41 0.52
CA LEU A 65 -17.89 -0.64 1.76
C LEU A 65 -18.65 0.70 1.70
N LYS A 66 -18.61 1.40 0.56
CA LYS A 66 -19.36 2.64 0.32
C LYS A 66 -20.88 2.46 0.41
N ARG A 67 -21.41 1.26 0.12
CA ARG A 67 -22.83 0.92 0.33
C ARG A 67 -23.14 0.55 1.78
N VAL A 68 -22.19 -0.05 2.49
CA VAL A 68 -22.37 -0.48 3.88
C VAL A 68 -22.36 0.71 4.84
N VAL A 69 -21.40 1.63 4.71
CA VAL A 69 -21.19 2.73 5.69
C VAL A 69 -22.46 3.54 6.01
N PRO A 70 -23.26 3.98 5.02
CA PRO A 70 -24.47 4.77 5.31
C PRO A 70 -25.54 4.01 6.10
N ASN A 71 -25.53 2.67 6.05
CA ASN A 71 -26.54 1.83 6.68
C ASN A 71 -26.10 1.30 8.06
N LEU A 72 -24.84 1.54 8.47
CA LEU A 72 -24.30 0.97 9.71
C LEU A 72 -25.15 1.35 10.94
N ILE A 73 -25.59 2.61 11.05
CA ILE A 73 -26.42 3.04 12.17
C ILE A 73 -27.70 2.20 12.25
N GLU A 74 -28.41 2.02 11.14
CA GLU A 74 -29.64 1.21 11.11
C GLU A 74 -29.38 -0.26 11.43
N TRP A 75 -28.33 -0.85 10.84
CA TRP A 75 -28.10 -2.29 10.94
C TRP A 75 -27.51 -2.76 12.27
N THR A 76 -26.89 -1.85 13.02
CA THR A 76 -26.14 -2.21 14.23
C THR A 76 -26.68 -1.57 15.50
N THR A 77 -27.82 -0.87 15.44
CA THR A 77 -28.42 -0.25 16.63
C THR A 77 -29.78 -0.85 16.93
N LYS A 78 -30.08 -1.02 18.22
CA LYS A 78 -31.35 -1.57 18.71
C LYS A 78 -31.87 -0.70 19.85
N ASN A 79 -33.17 -0.77 20.10
CA ASN A 79 -33.77 -0.06 21.23
C ASN A 79 -33.13 -0.51 22.56
N ASN A 80 -32.84 0.45 23.43
CA ASN A 80 -32.19 0.26 24.73
C ASN A 80 -30.78 -0.37 24.67
N SER A 81 -30.06 -0.27 23.55
CA SER A 81 -28.63 -0.60 23.46
C SER A 81 -27.75 0.65 23.35
N ASP A 82 -26.48 0.53 23.72
CA ASP A 82 -25.47 1.54 23.37
C ASP A 82 -25.02 1.40 21.90
N TYR A 83 -23.97 2.14 21.52
CA TYR A 83 -23.42 2.18 20.17
C TYR A 83 -22.15 1.32 20.00
N GLU A 84 -21.84 0.37 20.89
CA GLU A 84 -20.61 -0.43 20.77
C GLU A 84 -20.60 -1.34 19.53
N ASP A 85 -21.76 -1.87 19.11
CA ASP A 85 -21.87 -2.64 17.86
C ASP A 85 -21.59 -1.77 16.63
N LEU A 86 -22.11 -0.52 16.62
CA LEU A 86 -21.83 0.46 15.56
C LEU A 86 -20.34 0.77 15.47
N LYS A 87 -19.70 1.03 16.61
CA LYS A 87 -18.27 1.32 16.71
C LYS A 87 -17.42 0.13 16.23
N THR A 88 -17.81 -1.09 16.59
CA THR A 88 -17.16 -2.33 16.18
C THR A 88 -17.25 -2.53 14.67
N MET A 89 -18.46 -2.45 14.11
CA MET A 89 -18.66 -2.64 12.67
C MET A 89 -18.01 -1.55 11.82
N TYR A 90 -18.02 -0.29 12.29
CA TYR A 90 -17.26 0.77 11.64
C TYR A 90 -15.75 0.51 11.70
N GLY A 91 -15.22 -0.02 12.81
CA GLY A 91 -13.84 -0.49 12.91
C GLY A 91 -13.50 -1.61 11.90
N HIS A 92 -14.42 -2.53 11.65
CA HIS A 92 -14.26 -3.57 10.63
C HIS A 92 -14.22 -3.00 9.20
N VAL A 93 -15.00 -1.95 8.89
CA VAL A 93 -14.89 -1.24 7.61
C VAL A 93 -13.47 -0.69 7.40
N PHE A 94 -12.89 -0.03 8.41
CA PHE A 94 -11.51 0.46 8.34
C PHE A 94 -10.50 -0.68 8.17
N SER A 95 -10.70 -1.79 8.89
CA SER A 95 -9.81 -2.95 8.81
C SER A 95 -9.83 -3.57 7.40
N GLN A 96 -11.03 -3.73 6.83
CA GLN A 96 -11.20 -4.24 5.47
C GLN A 96 -10.64 -3.29 4.42
N PHE A 97 -10.87 -1.98 4.56
CA PHE A 97 -10.31 -0.98 3.66
C PHE A 97 -8.78 -1.00 3.71
N ASN A 98 -8.19 -1.08 4.90
CA ASN A 98 -6.74 -1.20 5.07
C ASN A 98 -6.19 -2.50 4.45
N ARG A 99 -6.94 -3.60 4.48
CA ARG A 99 -6.57 -4.86 3.81
C ARG A 99 -6.47 -4.66 2.30
N TYR A 100 -7.47 -4.03 1.67
CA TYR A 100 -7.43 -3.71 0.25
C TYR A 100 -6.22 -2.85 -0.14
N MET A 101 -5.88 -1.85 0.69
CA MET A 101 -4.68 -1.03 0.45
C MET A 101 -3.39 -1.84 0.55
N GLY A 102 -3.32 -2.81 1.47
CA GLY A 102 -2.20 -3.74 1.58
C GLY A 102 -2.04 -4.62 0.34
N HIS A 103 -3.13 -5.25 -0.10
CA HIS A 103 -3.13 -6.13 -1.27
C HIS A 103 -2.64 -5.42 -2.52
N VAL A 104 -3.15 -4.20 -2.78
CA VAL A 104 -2.72 -3.39 -3.91
C VAL A 104 -1.28 -2.89 -3.73
N ALA A 105 -0.90 -2.46 -2.52
CA ALA A 105 0.46 -1.97 -2.28
C ALA A 105 1.52 -3.06 -2.50
N ASN A 106 1.22 -4.33 -2.20
CA ASN A 106 2.17 -5.44 -2.36
C ASN A 106 2.52 -5.75 -3.83
N ASN A 107 1.72 -5.27 -4.79
CA ASN A 107 2.05 -5.36 -6.20
C ASN A 107 3.18 -4.39 -6.61
N VAL A 108 3.34 -3.26 -5.91
CA VAL A 108 4.43 -2.30 -6.18
C VAL A 108 5.76 -2.86 -5.66
N GLY A 109 6.72 -3.10 -6.57
CA GLY A 109 7.97 -3.81 -6.24
C GLY A 109 7.76 -5.28 -5.87
N GLY A 110 6.63 -5.86 -6.27
CA GLY A 110 6.31 -7.27 -6.10
C GLY A 110 7.07 -8.18 -7.06
N VAL A 111 7.25 -9.44 -6.65
CA VAL A 111 7.91 -10.49 -7.43
C VAL A 111 7.10 -11.77 -7.29
N TYR A 112 6.55 -12.28 -8.39
CA TYR A 112 5.87 -13.57 -8.43
C TYR A 112 6.89 -14.70 -8.25
N GLU A 113 6.54 -15.69 -7.42
CA GLU A 113 7.32 -16.91 -7.18
C GLU A 113 6.54 -18.11 -7.73
N ASN A 114 7.08 -18.74 -8.76
CA ASN A 114 6.56 -19.95 -9.39
C ASN A 114 7.49 -21.11 -9.06
N TYR A 115 7.03 -22.10 -8.30
CA TYR A 115 7.84 -23.29 -8.03
C TYR A 115 8.02 -24.08 -9.31
N LYS A 116 9.28 -24.28 -9.70
CA LYS A 116 9.68 -25.06 -10.88
C LYS A 116 10.84 -25.99 -10.54
N THR A 117 10.82 -27.20 -11.07
CA THR A 117 11.97 -28.12 -11.08
C THR A 117 12.95 -27.74 -12.19
N ALA A 118 14.16 -28.30 -12.16
CA ALA A 118 15.23 -27.94 -13.09
C ALA A 118 14.92 -28.29 -14.57
N ASP A 119 13.98 -29.19 -14.79
CA ASP A 119 13.50 -29.67 -16.08
C ASP A 119 12.27 -28.90 -16.60
N GLN A 120 11.68 -28.01 -15.80
CA GLN A 120 10.60 -27.12 -16.23
C GLN A 120 11.15 -25.82 -16.81
N GLU A 121 10.60 -25.39 -17.96
CA GLU A 121 11.02 -24.15 -18.62
C GLU A 121 10.57 -22.89 -17.86
N GLY A 122 11.38 -21.82 -17.96
CA GLY A 122 11.05 -20.49 -17.46
C GLY A 122 11.58 -20.20 -16.04
N ALA A 123 11.43 -18.94 -15.61
CA ALA A 123 11.99 -18.49 -14.34
C ALA A 123 11.09 -18.84 -13.14
N VAL A 124 11.74 -19.12 -12.00
CA VAL A 124 11.08 -19.24 -10.69
C VAL A 124 10.60 -17.87 -10.21
N TYR A 125 11.35 -16.81 -10.47
CA TYR A 125 11.00 -15.45 -10.05
C TYR A 125 10.73 -14.56 -11.25
N SER A 126 9.64 -13.79 -11.19
CA SER A 126 9.33 -12.79 -12.21
C SER A 126 8.76 -11.53 -11.57
N HIS A 127 9.18 -10.36 -12.05
CA HIS A 127 8.70 -9.10 -11.50
C HIS A 127 7.28 -8.80 -11.97
N VAL A 128 6.50 -8.13 -11.12
CA VAL A 128 5.19 -7.58 -11.52
C VAL A 128 5.39 -6.60 -12.68
N ASP A 129 4.51 -6.63 -13.67
CA ASP A 129 4.56 -5.74 -14.83
C ASP A 129 4.57 -4.25 -14.42
N LYS A 130 5.43 -3.45 -15.07
CA LYS A 130 5.63 -2.03 -14.78
C LYS A 130 4.34 -1.21 -14.84
N LYS A 131 3.48 -1.45 -15.84
CA LYS A 131 2.21 -0.75 -15.97
C LYS A 131 1.29 -1.13 -14.81
N HIS A 132 1.21 -2.42 -14.47
CA HIS A 132 0.38 -2.86 -13.34
C HIS A 132 0.83 -2.22 -12.02
N GLN A 133 2.14 -2.19 -11.73
CA GLN A 133 2.66 -1.51 -10.54
C GLN A 133 2.28 -0.03 -10.47
N LYS A 134 2.32 0.67 -11.62
CA LYS A 134 1.92 2.07 -11.71
C LYS A 134 0.42 2.24 -11.47
N ASP A 135 -0.40 1.36 -12.04
CA ASP A 135 -1.85 1.36 -11.84
C ASP A 135 -2.21 1.12 -10.36
N CYS A 136 -1.47 0.24 -9.66
CA CYS A 136 -1.60 0.04 -8.22
C CYS A 136 -1.31 1.31 -7.41
N LEU A 137 -0.23 2.03 -7.73
CA LEU A 137 0.10 3.28 -7.05
C LEU A 137 -0.94 4.38 -7.32
N LEU A 138 -1.43 4.48 -8.57
CA LEU A 138 -2.52 5.40 -8.93
C LEU A 138 -3.79 5.09 -8.14
N PHE A 139 -4.16 3.80 -8.03
CA PHE A 139 -5.29 3.38 -7.22
C PHE A 139 -5.15 3.80 -5.76
N ILE A 140 -3.98 3.61 -5.13
CA ILE A 140 -3.73 4.02 -3.74
C ILE A 140 -3.80 5.55 -3.61
N ASN A 141 -3.23 6.27 -4.58
CA ASN A 141 -3.31 7.73 -4.63
C ASN A 141 -4.78 8.19 -4.63
N ASP A 142 -5.63 7.57 -5.45
CA ASP A 142 -7.02 7.99 -5.65
C ASP A 142 -7.97 7.52 -4.54
N GLN A 143 -7.75 6.32 -3.98
CA GLN A 143 -8.67 5.76 -2.98
C GLN A 143 -8.30 6.12 -1.54
N LEU A 144 -7.03 6.39 -1.24
CA LEU A 144 -6.54 6.57 0.14
C LEU A 144 -5.80 7.88 0.38
N PHE A 145 -4.88 8.27 -0.51
CA PHE A 145 -4.07 9.48 -0.29
C PHE A 145 -4.80 10.75 -0.68
N GLU A 146 -5.75 10.69 -1.61
CA GLU A 146 -6.89 11.62 -1.63
C GLU A 146 -7.77 11.28 -0.42
N THR A 147 -8.18 12.30 0.34
CA THR A 147 -8.96 12.11 1.57
C THR A 147 -10.24 11.30 1.27
N PRO A 148 -10.41 10.09 1.85
CA PRO A 148 -11.55 9.24 1.55
C PRO A 148 -12.79 9.72 2.31
N GLU A 149 -13.42 10.80 1.84
CA GLU A 149 -14.55 11.46 2.50
C GLU A 149 -15.71 10.51 2.82
N TRP A 150 -15.95 9.51 1.97
CA TRP A 150 -16.98 8.49 2.18
C TRP A 150 -16.77 7.64 3.46
N LEU A 151 -15.54 7.56 3.95
CA LEU A 151 -15.15 6.84 5.16
C LEU A 151 -15.17 7.73 6.41
N ILE A 152 -15.45 9.03 6.25
CA ILE A 152 -15.51 10.02 7.32
C ILE A 152 -16.97 10.38 7.52
N SER A 153 -17.68 9.65 8.37
CA SER A 153 -19.11 9.90 8.65
C SER A 153 -19.29 10.68 9.97
N PRO A 154 -19.70 11.97 9.94
CA PRO A 154 -20.02 12.73 11.15
C PRO A 154 -21.11 12.06 11.98
N GLU A 155 -22.18 11.55 11.33
CA GLU A 155 -23.31 10.91 12.00
C GLU A 155 -22.91 9.68 12.82
N ILE A 156 -21.95 8.89 12.31
CA ILE A 156 -21.39 7.76 13.07
C ILE A 156 -20.46 8.27 14.15
N ASN A 157 -19.56 9.20 13.83
CA ASN A 157 -18.56 9.73 14.78
C ASN A 157 -19.24 10.33 16.02
N ASP A 158 -20.26 11.15 15.84
CA ASP A 158 -21.02 11.82 16.92
C ASP A 158 -21.67 10.82 17.90
N LYS A 159 -21.85 9.56 17.49
CA LYS A 159 -22.42 8.48 18.31
C LYS A 159 -21.38 7.65 19.05
N ILE A 160 -20.15 7.58 18.55
CA ILE A 160 -19.15 6.61 19.04
C ILE A 160 -17.90 7.24 19.67
N GLN A 161 -17.60 8.51 19.39
CA GLN A 161 -16.38 9.15 19.87
C GLN A 161 -16.45 10.70 19.82
N ALA A 162 -15.79 11.37 20.77
CA ALA A 162 -15.65 12.84 20.76
C ALA A 162 -14.52 13.33 19.82
N SER A 163 -13.51 12.49 19.59
CA SER A 163 -12.37 12.71 18.70
C SER A 163 -11.76 11.35 18.30
N GLY A 164 -10.91 11.31 17.27
CA GLY A 164 -10.21 10.07 16.87
C GLY A 164 -10.27 9.72 15.37
N ILE A 165 -11.17 10.34 14.60
CA ILE A 165 -11.31 10.05 13.16
C ILE A 165 -10.08 10.49 12.36
N ILE A 166 -9.45 11.60 12.75
CA ILE A 166 -8.23 12.12 12.13
C ILE A 166 -7.09 11.13 12.30
N GLU A 167 -6.90 10.61 13.50
CA GLU A 167 -5.88 9.64 13.84
C GLU A 167 -6.11 8.31 13.11
N ARG A 168 -7.37 7.89 13.00
CA ARG A 168 -7.74 6.64 12.32
C ARG A 168 -7.45 6.69 10.82
N ILE A 169 -7.78 7.78 10.14
CA ILE A 169 -7.46 7.98 8.71
C ILE A 169 -5.94 8.06 8.54
N ASN A 170 -5.26 8.84 9.38
CA ASN A 170 -3.81 8.99 9.34
C ASN A 170 -3.08 7.65 9.56
N ALA A 171 -3.60 6.77 10.41
CA ALA A 171 -3.03 5.45 10.65
C ALA A 171 -3.02 4.58 9.39
N VAL A 172 -4.14 4.54 8.65
CA VAL A 172 -4.23 3.77 7.38
C VAL A 172 -3.31 4.38 6.32
N GLN A 173 -3.35 5.71 6.16
CA GLN A 173 -2.49 6.44 5.23
C GLN A 173 -1.00 6.21 5.51
N THR A 174 -0.56 6.39 6.75
CA THR A 174 0.83 6.22 7.17
C THR A 174 1.28 4.76 7.05
N ARG A 175 0.42 3.79 7.38
CA ARG A 175 0.75 2.37 7.21
C ARG A 175 1.01 2.02 5.74
N THR A 176 0.13 2.42 4.83
CA THR A 176 0.29 2.18 3.39
C THR A 176 1.52 2.88 2.85
N LEU A 177 1.75 4.14 3.25
CA LEU A 177 2.92 4.91 2.86
C LEU A 177 4.23 4.25 3.31
N ASN A 178 4.31 3.80 4.56
CA ASN A 178 5.49 3.12 5.09
C ASN A 178 5.75 1.77 4.41
N ASN A 179 4.69 1.07 4.02
CA ASN A 179 4.77 -0.17 3.25
C ASN A 179 5.30 0.07 1.82
N LEU A 180 4.78 1.09 1.12
CA LEU A 180 5.30 1.52 -0.20
C LEU A 180 6.77 1.94 -0.15
N LEU A 181 7.18 2.56 0.95
CA LEU A 181 8.53 3.05 1.17
C LEU A 181 9.34 2.13 2.09
N SER A 182 9.10 0.82 2.09
CA SER A 182 9.92 -0.13 2.85
C SER A 182 11.30 -0.30 2.20
N THR A 183 12.36 -0.40 3.02
CA THR A 183 13.73 -0.55 2.51
C THR A 183 13.88 -1.79 1.63
N SER A 184 13.29 -2.92 2.05
CA SER A 184 13.30 -4.18 1.29
C SER A 184 12.66 -4.04 -0.08
N ARG A 185 11.51 -3.36 -0.17
CA ARG A 185 10.84 -3.11 -1.46
C ARG A 185 11.67 -2.22 -2.36
N MET A 186 12.21 -1.13 -1.83
CA MET A 186 13.05 -0.22 -2.61
C MET A 186 14.31 -0.91 -3.13
N GLN A 187 14.91 -1.81 -2.34
CA GLN A 187 16.02 -2.66 -2.80
C GLN A 187 15.59 -3.56 -3.98
N ARG A 188 14.45 -4.25 -3.88
CA ARG A 188 13.92 -5.07 -4.98
C ARG A 188 13.65 -4.25 -6.25
N MET A 189 13.18 -3.01 -6.10
CA MET A 189 12.95 -2.12 -7.25
C MET A 189 14.25 -1.67 -7.91
N ILE A 190 15.30 -1.38 -7.12
CA ILE A 190 16.64 -1.06 -7.64
C ILE A 190 17.22 -2.27 -8.37
N GLU A 191 17.11 -3.47 -7.80
CA GLU A 191 17.57 -4.70 -8.42
C GLU A 191 16.83 -5.00 -9.73
N ASN A 192 15.50 -4.86 -9.73
CA ASN A 192 14.69 -5.02 -10.95
C ASN A 192 15.13 -4.04 -12.05
N GLU A 193 15.35 -2.77 -11.71
CA GLU A 193 15.86 -1.76 -12.66
C GLU A 193 17.24 -2.10 -13.19
N SER A 194 18.14 -2.62 -12.34
CA SER A 194 19.47 -3.09 -12.76
C SER A 194 19.40 -4.27 -13.73
N LEU A 195 18.44 -5.17 -13.56
CA LEU A 195 18.30 -6.38 -14.38
C LEU A 195 17.51 -6.14 -15.67
N ASN A 196 16.44 -5.34 -15.60
CA ASN A 196 15.44 -5.22 -16.67
C ASN A 196 15.37 -3.81 -17.27
N GLY A 197 16.20 -2.87 -16.81
CA GLY A 197 16.32 -1.53 -17.38
C GLY A 197 14.99 -0.80 -17.51
N ASN A 198 14.66 -0.38 -18.74
CA ASN A 198 13.46 0.40 -19.01
C ASN A 198 12.14 -0.37 -18.82
N ASP A 199 12.18 -1.70 -18.77
CA ASP A 199 10.99 -2.53 -18.53
C ASP A 199 10.61 -2.56 -17.05
N ALA A 200 11.53 -2.18 -16.16
CA ALA A 200 11.25 -2.06 -14.73
C ALA A 200 10.49 -0.77 -14.39
N TYR A 201 9.67 -0.83 -13.33
CA TYR A 201 9.19 0.37 -12.66
C TYR A 201 10.28 0.92 -11.75
N ALA A 202 11.10 1.82 -12.29
CA ALA A 202 12.22 2.44 -11.58
C ALA A 202 11.79 3.07 -10.25
N LEU A 203 12.64 2.93 -9.22
CA LEU A 203 12.37 3.50 -7.90
C LEU A 203 12.18 5.02 -7.98
N THR A 204 12.98 5.71 -8.78
CA THR A 204 12.87 7.16 -9.00
C THR A 204 11.51 7.57 -9.61
N SER A 205 10.95 6.75 -10.49
CA SER A 205 9.61 6.98 -11.06
C SER A 205 8.53 6.76 -10.00
N MET A 206 8.64 5.71 -9.19
CA MET A 206 7.72 5.47 -8.08
C MET A 206 7.72 6.60 -7.06
N MET A 207 8.89 7.10 -6.65
CA MET A 207 9.01 8.23 -5.71
C MET A 207 8.35 9.50 -6.26
N ARG A 208 8.55 9.81 -7.56
CA ARG A 208 7.88 10.92 -8.23
C ARG A 208 6.37 10.77 -8.26
N ASP A 209 5.88 9.59 -8.67
CA ASP A 209 4.45 9.33 -8.81
C ASP A 209 3.74 9.36 -7.44
N LEU A 210 4.40 8.82 -6.39
CA LEU A 210 3.96 8.91 -5.01
C LEU A 210 3.91 10.37 -4.52
N ARG A 211 4.99 11.14 -4.75
CA ARG A 211 5.04 12.57 -4.42
C ARG A 211 3.89 13.33 -5.07
N ASN A 212 3.60 13.07 -6.34
CA ASN A 212 2.53 13.73 -7.08
C ASN A 212 1.15 13.47 -6.48
N GLY A 213 0.89 12.26 -5.96
CA GLY A 213 -0.36 11.92 -5.28
C GLY A 213 -0.45 12.53 -3.87
N VAL A 214 0.59 12.36 -3.06
CA VAL A 214 0.64 12.87 -1.68
C VAL A 214 0.53 14.41 -1.63
N TRP A 215 1.13 15.11 -2.59
CA TRP A 215 1.23 16.57 -2.64
C TRP A 215 0.41 17.21 -3.77
N LYS A 216 -0.65 16.53 -4.24
CA LYS A 216 -1.50 16.93 -5.37
C LYS A 216 -2.03 18.37 -5.25
N GLU A 217 -2.31 18.83 -4.04
CA GLU A 217 -2.80 20.20 -3.77
C GLU A 217 -1.78 21.27 -4.19
N LEU A 218 -0.47 20.95 -4.16
CA LEU A 218 0.58 21.87 -4.61
C LEU A 218 0.44 22.23 -6.10
N ASN A 219 -0.16 21.34 -6.90
CA ASN A 219 -0.39 21.58 -8.34
C ASN A 219 -1.74 22.25 -8.61
N THR A 220 -2.77 21.93 -7.82
CA THR A 220 -4.14 22.42 -8.07
C THR A 220 -4.44 23.77 -7.42
N GLY A 221 -3.60 24.22 -6.47
CA GLY A 221 -3.85 25.45 -5.72
C GLY A 221 -4.87 25.31 -4.60
N LYS A 222 -5.51 24.14 -4.44
CA LYS A 222 -6.49 23.88 -3.38
C LYS A 222 -5.88 24.04 -1.97
N ASN A 223 -6.72 24.40 -1.01
CA ASN A 223 -6.36 24.33 0.40
C ASN A 223 -6.08 22.87 0.79
N ILE A 224 -5.16 22.67 1.72
CA ILE A 224 -4.77 21.33 2.17
C ILE A 224 -5.56 21.02 3.45
N ASP A 225 -6.42 19.99 3.42
CA ASP A 225 -7.20 19.59 4.58
C ASP A 225 -6.33 18.94 5.68
N THR A 226 -6.90 18.73 6.87
CA THR A 226 -6.15 18.22 8.02
C THR A 226 -5.57 16.82 7.80
N TYR A 227 -6.29 15.93 7.10
CA TYR A 227 -5.85 14.57 6.80
C TYR A 227 -4.67 14.61 5.82
N LYS A 228 -4.77 15.41 4.75
CA LYS A 228 -3.66 15.62 3.79
C LYS A 228 -2.43 16.23 4.43
N ARG A 229 -2.59 17.23 5.31
CA ARG A 229 -1.45 17.81 6.05
C ARG A 229 -0.74 16.75 6.91
N ASN A 230 -1.49 15.82 7.50
CA ASN A 230 -0.91 14.72 8.30
C ASN A 230 -0.18 13.70 7.43
N LEU A 231 -0.76 13.30 6.29
CA LEU A 231 -0.11 12.42 5.31
C LEU A 231 1.19 13.05 4.75
N GLN A 232 1.16 14.35 4.44
CA GLN A 232 2.33 15.08 3.94
C GLN A 232 3.47 15.12 4.98
N ARG A 233 3.14 15.32 6.27
CA ARG A 233 4.10 15.18 7.38
C ARG A 233 4.65 13.75 7.47
N ALA A 234 3.78 12.75 7.40
CA ALA A 234 4.20 11.36 7.43
C ALA A 234 5.18 11.03 6.29
N HIS A 235 4.98 11.61 5.10
CA HIS A 235 5.90 11.46 3.98
C HIS A 235 7.28 12.08 4.25
N VAL A 236 7.34 13.32 4.71
CA VAL A 236 8.61 13.97 5.09
C VAL A 236 9.33 13.15 6.17
N ASN A 237 8.61 12.73 7.21
CA ASN A 237 9.16 11.92 8.29
C ASN A 237 9.67 10.56 7.79
N ARG A 238 8.97 9.92 6.85
CA ARG A 238 9.41 8.66 6.26
C ARG A 238 10.69 8.84 5.45
N LEU A 239 10.80 9.90 4.65
CA LEU A 239 12.04 10.22 3.92
C LEU A 239 13.21 10.51 4.87
N ALA A 240 12.95 11.22 5.97
CA ALA A 240 13.95 11.46 7.02
C ALA A 240 14.44 10.14 7.64
N TYR A 241 13.52 9.25 7.98
CA TYR A 241 13.85 7.91 8.48
C TYR A 241 14.71 7.13 7.47
N LEU A 242 14.37 7.18 6.18
CA LEU A 242 15.13 6.49 5.14
C LEU A 242 16.55 7.05 4.95
N MET A 243 16.76 8.35 5.21
CA MET A 243 18.11 8.93 5.17
C MET A 243 19.01 8.41 6.31
N THR A 244 18.44 8.12 7.48
CA THR A 244 19.21 7.78 8.69
C THR A 244 19.28 6.28 8.96
N SER A 245 18.21 5.54 8.66
CA SER A 245 17.99 4.20 9.21
C SER A 245 18.29 3.07 8.24
N THR A 246 18.57 3.37 6.97
CA THR A 246 19.05 2.36 6.01
C THR A 246 20.58 2.35 5.94
N SER A 247 21.18 1.23 5.55
CA SER A 247 22.60 1.17 5.16
C SER A 247 22.81 1.36 3.65
N ASN A 248 21.74 1.24 2.85
CA ASN A 248 21.81 1.35 1.40
C ASN A 248 22.03 2.81 0.94
N SER A 249 23.13 3.08 0.25
CA SER A 249 23.54 4.43 -0.19
C SER A 249 22.57 5.05 -1.19
N ASP A 250 22.01 4.26 -2.10
CA ASP A 250 21.14 4.76 -3.17
C ASP A 250 19.80 5.20 -2.61
N ILE A 251 19.21 4.42 -1.68
CA ILE A 251 17.98 4.79 -0.98
C ILE A 251 18.19 6.10 -0.20
N LYS A 252 19.35 6.31 0.44
CA LYS A 252 19.66 7.58 1.11
C LYS A 252 19.75 8.75 0.12
N ALA A 253 20.47 8.55 -0.98
CA ALA A 253 20.66 9.57 -2.00
C ALA A 253 19.33 9.97 -2.65
N ILE A 254 18.50 8.99 -3.02
CA ILE A 254 17.15 9.21 -3.57
C ILE A 254 16.27 9.93 -2.54
N SER A 255 16.27 9.50 -1.27
CA SER A 255 15.49 10.16 -0.22
C SER A 255 15.89 11.61 -0.01
N ARG A 256 17.19 11.92 -0.05
CA ARG A 256 17.72 13.29 0.03
C ARG A 256 17.31 14.13 -1.19
N ALA A 257 17.37 13.56 -2.39
CA ALA A 257 16.94 14.23 -3.62
C ALA A 257 15.42 14.53 -3.61
N GLU A 258 14.62 13.60 -3.09
CA GLU A 258 13.18 13.76 -2.93
C GLU A 258 12.83 14.86 -1.91
N LEU A 259 13.49 14.90 -0.76
CA LEU A 259 13.35 15.99 0.21
C LEU A 259 13.75 17.34 -0.37
N THR A 260 14.83 17.40 -1.14
CA THR A 260 15.27 18.64 -1.82
C THR A 260 14.22 19.12 -2.83
N THR A 261 13.67 18.20 -3.62
CA THR A 261 12.60 18.48 -4.58
C THR A 261 11.35 18.99 -3.87
N LEU A 262 10.93 18.31 -2.80
CA LEU A 262 9.79 18.70 -1.97
C LEU A 262 9.98 20.08 -1.37
N LYS A 263 11.15 20.39 -0.80
CA LYS A 263 11.46 21.71 -0.25
C LYS A 263 11.20 22.82 -1.27
N ASN A 264 11.73 22.67 -2.48
CA ASN A 264 11.58 23.66 -3.54
C ASN A 264 10.12 23.81 -3.97
N LEU A 265 9.42 22.68 -4.14
CA LEU A 265 8.01 22.67 -4.51
C LEU A 265 7.14 23.34 -3.45
N VAL A 266 7.26 22.93 -2.18
CA VAL A 266 6.50 23.50 -1.05
C VAL A 266 6.78 24.99 -0.91
N ARG A 267 8.05 25.41 -0.94
CA ARG A 267 8.45 26.82 -0.82
C ARG A 267 7.81 27.69 -1.91
N SER A 268 7.74 27.18 -3.15
CA SER A 268 7.14 27.91 -4.28
C SER A 268 5.63 28.14 -4.16
N ARG A 269 4.94 27.45 -3.24
CA ARG A 269 3.48 27.51 -3.08
C ARG A 269 3.02 28.25 -1.81
N ILE A 270 3.93 28.82 -1.02
CA ILE A 270 3.60 29.61 0.17
C ILE A 270 2.98 30.95 -0.26
N GLY A 271 1.87 31.35 0.37
CA GLY A 271 1.28 32.69 0.24
C GLY A 271 0.01 32.77 -0.60
N SER A 272 -0.38 31.70 -1.31
CA SER A 272 -1.56 31.70 -2.21
C SER A 272 -2.76 30.93 -1.66
N ARG A 273 -2.85 30.72 -0.34
CA ARG A 273 -3.85 29.82 0.30
C ARG A 273 -4.34 30.35 1.64
N ASN A 274 -5.28 29.63 2.27
CA ASN A 274 -5.76 29.97 3.61
C ASN A 274 -4.63 29.95 4.67
N ALA A 275 -4.90 30.58 5.83
CA ALA A 275 -3.90 30.76 6.88
C ALA A 275 -3.28 29.44 7.34
N ILE A 276 -4.09 28.42 7.62
CA ILE A 276 -3.60 27.12 8.13
C ILE A 276 -2.76 26.36 7.09
N THR A 277 -3.10 26.45 5.80
CA THR A 277 -2.29 25.84 4.74
C THR A 277 -0.94 26.55 4.64
N ASN A 278 -0.91 27.89 4.70
CA ASN A 278 0.36 28.62 4.67
C ASN A 278 1.24 28.32 5.89
N ILE A 279 0.66 28.18 7.08
CA ILE A 279 1.37 27.77 8.30
C ILE A 279 2.00 26.39 8.08
N HIS A 280 1.22 25.44 7.57
CA HIS A 280 1.71 24.09 7.29
C HIS A 280 2.84 24.06 6.27
N LEU A 281 2.72 24.77 5.15
CA LEU A 281 3.77 24.78 4.13
C LEU A 281 5.08 25.40 4.65
N ARG A 282 5.00 26.45 5.48
CA ARG A 282 6.18 27.02 6.15
C ARG A 282 6.82 26.01 7.11
N ASP A 283 6.01 25.38 7.95
CA ASP A 283 6.45 24.31 8.86
C ASP A 283 7.14 23.15 8.11
N MET A 284 6.61 22.74 6.94
CA MET A 284 7.24 21.71 6.11
C MET A 284 8.60 22.13 5.55
N VAL A 285 8.77 23.39 5.14
CA VAL A 285 10.09 23.88 4.70
C VAL A 285 11.10 23.82 5.84
N GLU A 286 10.72 24.27 7.04
CA GLU A 286 11.61 24.26 8.21
C GLU A 286 11.98 22.82 8.62
N GLN A 287 11.01 21.90 8.66
CA GLN A 287 11.28 20.50 8.96
C GLN A 287 12.22 19.87 7.94
N ILE A 288 12.00 20.10 6.64
CA ILE A 288 12.87 19.56 5.60
C ILE A 288 14.29 20.15 5.70
N ASN A 289 14.44 21.44 6.02
CA ASN A 289 15.76 22.04 6.26
C ASN A 289 16.48 21.36 7.44
N ALA A 290 15.79 21.16 8.56
CA ALA A 290 16.37 20.50 9.73
C ALA A 290 16.81 19.05 9.45
N ILE A 291 16.13 18.35 8.53
CA ILE A 291 16.50 17.00 8.09
C ILE A 291 17.72 17.02 7.16
N LEU A 292 17.75 17.95 6.20
CA LEU A 292 18.81 18.02 5.19
C LEU A 292 20.14 18.54 5.77
N ASP A 293 20.05 19.48 6.70
CA ASP A 293 21.15 20.24 7.30
C ASP A 293 21.07 20.16 8.85
N PRO A 294 21.29 18.98 9.46
CA PRO A 294 21.27 18.83 10.92
C PRO A 294 22.44 19.60 11.54
N LYS A 295 22.16 20.30 12.64
CA LYS A 295 23.17 21.05 13.41
C LYS A 295 24.01 20.15 14.30
#